data_AF-Q0W235-F1
#
_entry.id   AF-Q0W235-F1
#
_cell.length_a   1.000
_cell.length_b   1.000
_cell.length_c   1.000
_cell.angle_alpha   90.00
_cell.angle_beta   90.00
_cell.angle_gamma   90.00
#
_symmetry.space_group_name_H-M   'P 1'
#
loop_
_entity.id
_entity.type
_entity.pdbx_description
1 polymer ?
#
loop_
_entity_poly.entity_id
_entity_poly.type
_entity_poly.pdbx_seq_one_letter_code
_entity_poly.pdbx_strand_id
1 'polypeptide(L)'
;MAHRSAATGMRDTGDASDNFEINLQSDADASIARVFFEGEWHGDLDEARDLLSSVSGALANRGRLDFLVLYGGFLVLPWPDTVKRWSVGDPVSPPSKIVDQLLDYGESNFRHLVGGAIGRRLGKVTRHITMGVDLYFFMGSVWDPHAELTFAADLDTGQVWRTGKSYPNPRQQHGLIRVADLQSHFIDAGKRKVMLLGCHDMNMFSPRSAHNARGWRSDTIREFKRLTAEKNPDLLIWHPHKSDTPRTWLAGLCGLKRGLPGISYAGAGIYYNDGMAPRASLSKVLQGTKNIATLDIVVKRKRESRP
;
A
#
# COMPACT_ATOMS: atom_id res chain seq x y z
N MET A 1 42.17 -28.32 -18.84
CA MET A 1 40.91 -28.99 -18.41
C MET A 1 39.93 -27.91 -17.99
N ALA A 2 38.83 -27.80 -18.71
CA ALA A 2 37.79 -26.80 -18.50
C ALA A 2 36.59 -27.44 -17.80
N HIS A 3 36.06 -26.82 -16.75
CA HIS A 3 34.68 -26.99 -16.26
C HIS A 3 34.29 -25.69 -15.54
N ARG A 4 33.67 -24.74 -16.26
CA ARG A 4 32.22 -24.53 -16.45
C ARG A 4 31.51 -24.06 -15.17
N SER A 5 31.49 -22.72 -15.06
CA SER A 5 30.51 -21.93 -14.31
C SER A 5 29.10 -22.19 -14.86
N ALA A 6 28.16 -22.48 -13.97
CA ALA A 6 26.73 -22.51 -14.28
C ALA A 6 26.12 -21.17 -13.86
N ALA A 7 26.03 -20.25 -14.83
CA ALA A 7 25.15 -19.10 -14.74
C ALA A 7 23.72 -19.59 -15.00
N THR A 8 22.87 -19.56 -13.98
CA THR A 8 21.42 -19.72 -14.13
C THR A 8 20.86 -18.45 -14.77
N GLY A 9 20.55 -18.54 -16.07
CA GLY A 9 19.93 -17.47 -16.84
C GLY A 9 18.52 -17.15 -16.32
N MET A 10 18.34 -15.93 -15.83
CA MET A 10 17.05 -15.27 -15.70
C MET A 10 16.42 -15.16 -17.09
N ARG A 11 15.26 -15.79 -17.30
CA ARG A 11 14.45 -15.54 -18.50
C ARG A 11 13.75 -14.20 -18.33
N ASP A 12 14.31 -13.18 -18.95
CA ASP A 12 13.66 -11.89 -19.18
C ASP A 12 12.75 -12.03 -20.42
N THR A 13 11.65 -12.78 -20.30
CA THR A 13 10.64 -12.90 -21.36
C THR A 13 9.42 -12.07 -21.03
N GLY A 14 9.55 -10.76 -21.26
CA GLY A 14 8.84 -10.12 -22.37
C GLY A 14 7.31 -10.00 -22.34
N ASP A 15 6.56 -11.04 -21.99
CA ASP A 15 5.12 -11.08 -22.21
C ASP A 15 4.34 -10.77 -20.93
N ALA A 16 3.18 -10.12 -21.07
CA ALA A 16 2.24 -9.97 -19.95
C ALA A 16 1.86 -11.38 -19.46
N SER A 17 2.00 -11.66 -18.17
CA SER A 17 1.67 -12.99 -17.68
C SER A 17 0.16 -13.19 -17.84
N ASP A 18 -0.22 -14.31 -18.45
CA ASP A 18 -1.62 -14.60 -18.80
C ASP A 18 -2.42 -15.09 -17.59
N ASN A 19 -1.94 -14.83 -16.36
CA ASN A 19 -2.41 -15.35 -15.08
C ASN A 19 -3.60 -14.56 -14.50
N PHE A 20 -3.81 -13.34 -14.97
CA PHE A 20 -4.82 -12.43 -14.43
C PHE A 20 -5.88 -12.03 -15.47
N GLU A 21 -7.12 -11.95 -15.03
CA GLU A 21 -8.18 -11.23 -15.75
C GLU A 21 -8.25 -9.81 -15.19
N ILE A 22 -8.13 -8.81 -16.06
CA ILE A 22 -8.12 -7.39 -15.72
C ILE A 22 -9.33 -6.71 -16.35
N ASN A 23 -10.15 -6.06 -15.52
CA ASN A 23 -11.24 -5.20 -15.94
C ASN A 23 -10.93 -3.75 -15.57
N LEU A 24 -11.04 -2.85 -16.54
CA LEU A 24 -10.77 -1.42 -16.39
C LEU A 24 -12.08 -0.64 -16.33
N GLN A 25 -12.32 0.06 -15.23
CA GLN A 25 -13.45 0.97 -15.06
C GLN A 25 -12.93 2.40 -14.89
N SER A 26 -13.15 3.25 -15.87
CA SER A 26 -12.60 4.61 -15.90
C SER A 26 -13.68 5.64 -15.67
N ASP A 27 -13.45 6.55 -14.73
CA ASP A 27 -14.12 7.84 -14.74
C ASP A 27 -13.56 8.72 -15.88
N ALA A 28 -14.30 9.76 -16.27
CA ALA A 28 -13.77 10.79 -17.16
C ALA A 28 -12.61 11.53 -16.48
N ASP A 29 -11.57 11.87 -17.25
CA ASP A 29 -10.40 12.65 -16.79
C ASP A 29 -9.61 12.02 -15.63
N ALA A 30 -9.67 10.69 -15.48
CA ALA A 30 -8.94 9.98 -14.45
C ALA A 30 -7.41 10.11 -14.61
N SER A 31 -6.75 10.76 -13.65
CA SER A 31 -5.28 10.82 -13.56
C SER A 31 -4.69 9.84 -12.54
N ILE A 32 -5.52 9.15 -11.76
CA ILE A 32 -5.10 8.19 -10.74
C ILE A 32 -5.66 6.82 -11.09
N ALA A 33 -4.80 5.82 -11.27
CA ALA A 33 -5.20 4.43 -11.26
C ALA A 33 -5.08 3.84 -9.86
N ARG A 34 -5.99 2.92 -9.53
CA ARG A 34 -5.93 2.16 -8.30
C ARG A 34 -6.32 0.71 -8.53
N VAL A 35 -5.58 -0.20 -7.92
CA VAL A 35 -5.75 -1.64 -8.11
C VAL A 35 -6.65 -2.20 -7.03
N PHE A 36 -7.66 -2.97 -7.45
CA PHE A 36 -8.49 -3.79 -6.58
C PHE A 36 -8.30 -5.25 -6.95
N PHE A 37 -7.82 -6.05 -6.01
CA PHE A 37 -7.69 -7.49 -6.21
C PHE A 37 -8.95 -8.20 -5.70
N GLU A 38 -9.64 -8.92 -6.56
CA GLU A 38 -10.81 -9.73 -6.22
C GLU A 38 -10.37 -11.16 -5.90
N GLY A 39 -10.55 -11.55 -4.63
CA GLY A 39 -10.13 -12.84 -4.11
C GLY A 39 -8.96 -12.75 -3.13
N GLU A 40 -8.38 -13.90 -2.81
CA GLU A 40 -7.30 -14.01 -1.85
C GLU A 40 -5.95 -13.64 -2.47
N TRP A 41 -5.20 -12.80 -1.74
CA TRP A 41 -3.87 -12.34 -2.12
C TRP A 41 -2.88 -12.63 -1.00
N HIS A 42 -1.73 -13.21 -1.35
CA HIS A 42 -0.71 -13.63 -0.38
C HIS A 42 0.52 -12.70 -0.35
N GLY A 43 0.68 -11.83 -1.34
CA GLY A 43 1.79 -10.89 -1.42
C GLY A 43 3.14 -11.51 -1.77
N ASP A 44 3.14 -12.59 -2.54
CA ASP A 44 4.36 -13.18 -3.10
C ASP A 44 5.03 -12.23 -4.10
N LEU A 45 6.37 -12.21 -4.11
CA LEU A 45 7.15 -11.28 -4.94
C LEU A 45 7.01 -11.57 -6.45
N ASP A 46 7.07 -12.84 -6.85
CA ASP A 46 6.99 -13.21 -8.26
C ASP A 46 5.57 -13.03 -8.79
N GLU A 47 4.57 -13.36 -7.96
CA GLU A 47 3.19 -13.04 -8.31
C GLU A 47 2.93 -11.52 -8.40
N ALA A 48 3.50 -10.73 -7.49
CA ALA A 48 3.41 -9.27 -7.54
C ALA A 48 4.02 -8.71 -8.84
N ARG A 49 5.15 -9.26 -9.30
CA ARG A 49 5.77 -8.89 -10.58
C ARG A 49 4.87 -9.19 -11.76
N ASP A 50 4.31 -10.39 -11.79
CA ASP A 50 3.38 -10.83 -12.81
C ASP A 50 2.17 -9.89 -12.90
N LEU A 51 1.58 -9.56 -11.74
CA LEU A 51 0.45 -8.63 -11.68
C LEU A 51 0.84 -7.25 -12.23
N LEU A 52 1.99 -6.69 -11.82
CA LEU A 52 2.44 -5.39 -12.32
C LEU A 52 2.74 -5.41 -13.81
N SER A 53 3.27 -6.52 -14.34
CA SER A 53 3.46 -6.70 -15.78
C SER A 53 2.12 -6.63 -16.51
N SER A 54 1.12 -7.40 -16.07
CA SER A 54 -0.21 -7.43 -16.70
C SER A 54 -0.95 -6.11 -16.55
N VAL A 55 -0.85 -5.43 -15.41
CA VAL A 55 -1.37 -4.07 -15.20
C VAL A 55 -0.69 -3.08 -16.15
N SER A 56 0.63 -3.12 -16.28
CA SER A 56 1.35 -2.21 -17.20
C SER A 56 0.94 -2.42 -18.65
N GLY A 57 0.72 -3.68 -19.06
CA GLY A 57 0.22 -4.03 -20.39
C GLY A 57 -1.20 -3.50 -20.64
N ALA A 58 -2.11 -3.67 -19.67
CA ALA A 58 -3.47 -3.17 -19.75
C ALA A 58 -3.56 -1.63 -19.85
N LEU A 59 -2.55 -0.92 -19.31
CA LEU A 59 -2.48 0.54 -19.33
C LEU A 59 -1.73 1.13 -20.54
N ALA A 60 -1.07 0.31 -21.36
CA ALA A 60 -0.11 0.78 -22.38
C ALA A 60 -0.66 1.85 -23.34
N ASN A 61 -1.97 1.86 -23.62
CA ASN A 61 -2.62 2.76 -24.57
C ASN A 61 -3.47 3.87 -23.92
N ARG A 62 -3.43 4.05 -22.59
CA ARG A 62 -4.32 4.97 -21.86
C ARG A 62 -3.73 6.34 -21.54
N GLY A 63 -2.55 6.64 -22.09
CA GLY A 63 -1.78 7.80 -21.67
C GLY A 63 -1.16 7.58 -20.28
N ARG A 64 -0.28 8.50 -19.88
CA ARG A 64 0.45 8.38 -18.62
C ARG A 64 -0.35 9.00 -17.49
N LEU A 65 -0.57 8.22 -16.43
CA LEU A 65 -1.26 8.60 -15.21
C LEU A 65 -0.31 9.30 -14.22
N ASP A 66 -0.86 10.06 -13.28
CA ASP A 66 -0.08 10.67 -12.20
C ASP A 66 0.32 9.63 -11.15
N PHE A 67 -0.60 8.73 -10.80
CA PHE A 67 -0.40 7.71 -9.77
C PHE A 67 -0.96 6.35 -10.17
N LEU A 68 -0.24 5.30 -9.79
CA LEU A 68 -0.72 3.92 -9.67
C LEU A 68 -0.72 3.53 -8.20
N VAL A 69 -1.90 3.35 -7.63
CA VAL A 69 -2.10 3.04 -6.20
C VAL A 69 -2.34 1.56 -6.02
N LEU A 70 -1.46 0.90 -5.27
CA LEU A 70 -1.60 -0.49 -4.84
C LEU A 70 -2.07 -0.53 -3.37
N TYR A 71 -2.44 -1.71 -2.89
CA TYR A 71 -3.04 -1.89 -1.57
C TYR A 71 -2.02 -2.19 -0.47
N GLY A 72 -2.48 -2.23 0.79
CA GLY A 72 -1.69 -2.66 1.95
C GLY A 72 -1.37 -4.16 1.87
N GLY A 73 -0.17 -4.57 2.24
CA GLY A 73 0.27 -5.97 2.08
C GLY A 73 0.31 -6.42 0.62
N PHE A 74 0.55 -5.50 -0.33
CA PHE A 74 0.76 -5.87 -1.73
C PHE A 74 1.95 -6.81 -1.87
N LEU A 75 3.02 -6.52 -1.12
CA LEU A 75 4.14 -7.43 -0.92
C LEU A 75 4.17 -7.85 0.54
N VAL A 76 4.36 -9.14 0.79
CA VAL A 76 4.51 -9.72 2.12
C VAL A 76 5.85 -10.43 2.17
N LEU A 77 6.72 -9.99 3.07
CA LEU A 77 8.10 -10.43 3.16
C LEU A 77 8.37 -11.11 4.51
N PRO A 78 9.34 -12.04 4.55
CA PRO A 78 9.84 -12.54 5.81
C PRO A 78 10.51 -11.42 6.61
N TRP A 79 10.58 -11.60 7.92
CA TRP A 79 11.34 -10.72 8.78
C TRP A 79 12.84 -10.76 8.45
N PRO A 80 13.53 -9.61 8.40
CA PRO A 80 14.95 -9.59 8.05
C PRO A 80 15.81 -10.24 9.12
N ASP A 81 16.72 -11.13 8.70
CA ASP A 81 17.66 -11.84 9.59
C ASP A 81 18.57 -10.92 10.42
N THR A 82 18.77 -9.69 9.93
CA THR A 82 19.56 -8.62 10.55
C THR A 82 18.87 -8.00 11.76
N VAL A 83 17.56 -8.18 11.92
CA VAL A 83 16.78 -7.64 13.04
C VAL A 83 16.36 -8.80 13.94
N LYS A 84 16.93 -8.87 15.15
CA LYS A 84 16.57 -9.94 16.08
C LYS A 84 15.27 -9.61 16.81
N ARG A 85 14.49 -10.63 17.15
CA ARG A 85 13.21 -10.45 17.86
C ARG A 85 13.36 -9.63 19.15
N TRP A 86 14.38 -9.91 19.95
CA TRP A 86 14.62 -9.23 21.22
C TRP A 86 15.18 -7.81 21.07
N SER A 87 15.73 -7.43 19.90
CA SER A 87 16.21 -6.06 19.68
C SER A 87 15.10 -5.07 19.39
N VAL A 88 13.88 -5.55 19.13
CA VAL A 88 12.69 -4.72 18.89
C VAL A 88 12.31 -3.88 20.12
N GLY A 89 12.43 -4.44 21.33
CA GLY A 89 11.96 -3.79 22.55
C GLY A 89 10.44 -3.59 22.56
N ASP A 90 9.98 -2.40 22.96
CA ASP A 90 8.57 -2.00 22.92
C ASP A 90 8.14 -1.65 21.48
N PRO A 91 7.20 -2.39 20.86
CA PRO A 91 6.74 -2.11 19.49
C PRO A 91 6.05 -0.74 19.33
N VAL A 92 5.54 -0.15 20.42
CA VAL A 92 4.95 1.20 20.40
C VAL A 92 6.03 2.29 20.36
N SER A 93 7.19 2.03 20.96
CA SER A 93 8.33 2.94 20.98
C SER A 93 9.65 2.22 20.68
N PRO A 94 9.77 1.63 19.47
CA PRO A 94 10.93 0.84 19.11
C PRO A 94 12.17 1.75 18.95
N PRO A 95 13.39 1.22 19.12
CA PRO A 95 14.60 1.96 18.80
C PRO A 95 14.59 2.41 17.32
N SER A 96 14.95 3.65 17.04
CA SER A 96 14.93 4.21 15.67
C SER A 96 15.71 3.35 14.68
N LYS A 97 16.87 2.85 15.09
CA LYS A 97 17.69 1.93 14.28
C LYS A 97 16.92 0.70 13.79
N ILE A 98 16.02 0.14 14.61
CA ILE A 98 15.21 -1.02 14.22
C ILE A 98 14.20 -0.61 13.16
N VAL A 99 13.54 0.54 13.33
CA VAL A 99 12.60 1.09 12.34
C VAL A 99 13.33 1.35 11.02
N ASP A 100 14.51 1.96 11.05
CA ASP A 100 15.33 2.24 9.87
C ASP A 100 15.73 0.95 9.15
N GLN A 101 16.18 -0.09 9.89
CA GLN A 101 16.52 -1.39 9.29
C GLN A 101 15.32 -2.06 8.60
N LEU A 102 14.12 -1.95 9.17
CA LEU A 102 12.89 -2.48 8.56
C LEU A 102 12.49 -1.67 7.32
N LEU A 103 12.59 -0.34 7.39
CA LEU A 103 12.34 0.56 6.26
C LEU A 103 13.32 0.30 5.11
N ASP A 104 14.62 0.15 5.40
CA ASP A 104 15.65 -0.14 4.39
C ASP A 104 15.42 -1.51 3.74
N TYR A 105 15.05 -2.53 4.54
CA TYR A 105 14.72 -3.86 4.02
C TYR A 105 13.48 -3.84 3.11
N GLY A 106 12.41 -3.17 3.55
CA GLY A 106 11.21 -2.98 2.74
C GLY A 106 11.48 -2.18 1.47
N GLU A 107 12.26 -1.09 1.56
CA GLU A 107 12.61 -0.24 0.43
C GLU A 107 13.42 -0.99 -0.62
N SER A 108 14.39 -1.80 -0.20
CA SER A 108 15.20 -2.61 -1.11
C SER A 108 14.34 -3.55 -1.95
N ASN A 109 13.39 -4.25 -1.32
CA ASN A 109 12.46 -5.14 -2.01
C ASN A 109 11.45 -4.40 -2.89
N PHE A 110 10.94 -3.25 -2.41
CA PHE A 110 10.12 -2.35 -3.19
C PHE A 110 10.84 -1.91 -4.48
N ARG A 111 12.08 -1.42 -4.36
CA ARG A 111 12.92 -1.02 -5.51
C ARG A 111 13.22 -2.19 -6.43
N HIS A 112 13.41 -3.39 -5.88
CA HIS A 112 13.65 -4.60 -6.67
C HIS A 112 12.41 -4.99 -7.50
N LEU A 113 11.22 -4.78 -6.96
CA LEU A 113 9.94 -5.04 -7.64
C LEU A 113 9.64 -3.98 -8.73
N VAL A 114 9.80 -2.70 -8.41
CA VAL A 114 9.48 -1.58 -9.32
C VAL A 114 10.68 -1.11 -10.16
N GLY A 115 11.79 -1.82 -10.12
CA GLY A 115 13.00 -1.54 -10.90
C GLY A 115 13.06 -2.32 -12.23
N GLY A 116 14.20 -2.23 -12.91
CA GLY A 116 14.49 -3.05 -14.09
C GLY A 116 13.48 -2.90 -15.24
N ALA A 117 13.11 -4.02 -15.87
CA ALA A 117 12.19 -4.03 -17.01
C ALA A 117 10.76 -3.61 -16.63
N ILE A 118 10.27 -4.07 -15.48
CA ILE A 118 8.93 -3.73 -14.96
C ILE A 118 8.86 -2.23 -14.65
N GLY A 119 9.87 -1.68 -13.97
CA GLY A 119 9.96 -0.24 -13.69
C GLY A 119 9.90 0.62 -14.96
N ARG A 120 10.63 0.22 -16.00
CA ARG A 120 10.57 0.91 -17.30
C ARG A 120 9.21 0.82 -17.98
N ARG A 121 8.46 -0.28 -17.82
CA ARG A 121 7.09 -0.41 -18.34
C ARG A 121 6.13 0.46 -17.56
N LEU A 122 6.20 0.41 -16.23
CA LEU A 122 5.39 1.24 -15.33
C LEU A 122 5.63 2.73 -15.58
N GLY A 123 6.89 3.16 -15.74
CA GLY A 123 7.26 4.55 -16.01
C GLY A 123 6.72 5.10 -17.34
N LYS A 124 6.26 4.25 -18.27
CA LYS A 124 5.56 4.68 -19.48
C LYS A 124 4.09 5.00 -19.24
N VAL A 125 3.47 4.38 -18.23
CA VAL A 125 2.02 4.43 -17.99
C VAL A 125 1.63 5.16 -16.71
N THR A 126 2.56 5.36 -15.77
CA THR A 126 2.33 6.16 -14.56
C THR A 126 3.58 6.93 -14.19
N ARG A 127 3.42 8.08 -13.55
CA ARG A 127 4.53 8.86 -12.99
C ARG A 127 4.95 8.36 -11.63
N HIS A 128 3.98 8.11 -10.75
CA HIS A 128 4.24 7.62 -9.41
C HIS A 128 3.59 6.26 -9.20
N ILE A 129 4.17 5.47 -8.31
CA ILE A 129 3.60 4.21 -7.81
C ILE A 129 3.63 4.23 -6.30
N THR A 130 2.57 3.74 -5.66
CA THR A 130 2.49 3.60 -4.19
C THR A 130 2.06 2.19 -3.82
N MET A 131 2.64 1.61 -2.76
CA MET A 131 2.27 0.27 -2.29
C MET A 131 2.54 0.05 -0.80
N GLY A 132 1.80 -0.88 -0.20
CA GLY A 132 2.10 -1.41 1.12
C GLY A 132 3.00 -2.63 1.06
N VAL A 133 3.96 -2.70 1.98
CA VAL A 133 4.86 -3.85 2.17
C VAL A 133 4.78 -4.28 3.63
N ASP A 134 4.38 -5.53 3.86
CA ASP A 134 4.28 -6.08 5.21
C ASP A 134 5.47 -7.00 5.49
N LEU A 135 6.03 -6.94 6.70
CA LEU A 135 7.12 -7.79 7.17
C LEU A 135 6.63 -8.59 8.37
N TYR A 136 6.80 -9.92 8.37
CA TYR A 136 6.36 -10.77 9.47
C TYR A 136 7.47 -11.67 10.02
N PHE A 137 7.65 -11.67 11.35
CA PHE A 137 8.50 -12.66 12.03
C PHE A 137 7.91 -14.06 11.93
N PHE A 138 6.63 -14.20 12.25
CA PHE A 138 5.83 -15.38 11.94
C PHE A 138 4.66 -14.95 11.05
N MET A 139 4.58 -15.55 9.87
CA MET A 139 3.61 -15.18 8.85
C MET A 139 2.18 -15.18 9.40
N GLY A 140 1.47 -14.06 9.23
CA GLY A 140 0.08 -13.91 9.68
C GLY A 140 -0.12 -13.71 11.19
N SER A 141 0.95 -13.71 12.00
CA SER A 141 0.83 -13.44 13.44
C SER A 141 0.79 -11.95 13.73
N VAL A 142 -0.30 -11.48 14.35
CA VAL A 142 -0.44 -10.10 14.84
C VAL A 142 0.20 -9.88 16.22
N TRP A 143 0.63 -10.96 16.88
CA TRP A 143 1.22 -10.92 18.22
C TRP A 143 2.74 -10.94 18.19
N ASP A 144 3.31 -11.51 17.14
CA ASP A 144 4.76 -11.49 16.90
C ASP A 144 5.18 -10.19 16.23
N PRO A 145 6.47 -9.82 16.31
CA PRO A 145 6.99 -8.66 15.61
C PRO A 145 6.62 -8.68 14.12
N HIS A 146 5.98 -7.59 13.68
CA HIS A 146 5.65 -7.35 12.30
C HIS A 146 5.67 -5.85 12.01
N ALA A 147 5.84 -5.48 10.76
CA ALA A 147 5.78 -4.09 10.31
C ALA A 147 4.87 -3.98 9.10
N GLU A 148 4.04 -2.94 9.07
CA GLU A 148 3.23 -2.59 7.89
C GLU A 148 3.79 -1.27 7.35
N LEU A 149 4.54 -1.35 6.26
CA LEU A 149 5.25 -0.23 5.65
C LEU A 149 4.49 0.27 4.42
N THR A 150 4.73 1.51 4.03
CA THR A 150 4.16 2.10 2.81
C THR A 150 5.25 2.86 2.08
N PHE A 151 5.36 2.59 0.79
CA PHE A 151 6.35 3.18 -0.09
C PHE A 151 5.66 3.90 -1.25
N ALA A 152 6.29 4.98 -1.70
CA ALA A 152 5.97 5.65 -2.94
C ALA A 152 7.25 5.91 -3.72
N ALA A 153 7.18 5.88 -5.05
CA ALA A 153 8.29 6.29 -5.91
C ALA A 153 7.83 7.21 -7.02
N ASP A 154 8.66 8.19 -7.36
CA ASP A 154 8.63 8.89 -8.65
C ASP A 154 9.48 8.07 -9.63
N LEU A 155 8.84 7.53 -10.66
CA LEU A 155 9.47 6.64 -11.65
C LEU A 155 10.32 7.39 -12.67
N ASP A 156 10.25 8.72 -12.74
CA ASP A 156 11.12 9.54 -13.59
C ASP A 156 12.45 9.84 -12.90
N THR A 157 12.41 10.12 -11.59
CA THR A 157 13.58 10.54 -10.81
C THR A 157 14.22 9.42 -10.00
N GLY A 158 13.48 8.34 -9.72
CA GLY A 158 13.89 7.27 -8.81
C GLY A 158 13.85 7.66 -7.33
N GLN A 159 13.32 8.84 -7.01
CA GLN A 159 13.07 9.26 -5.62
C GLN A 159 12.07 8.31 -4.98
N VAL A 160 12.36 7.90 -3.75
CA VAL A 160 11.48 7.05 -2.94
C VAL A 160 11.13 7.76 -1.65
N TRP A 161 9.85 7.71 -1.32
CA TRP A 161 9.33 8.09 -0.01
C TRP A 161 8.90 6.83 0.74
N ARG A 162 9.12 6.84 2.04
CA ARG A 162 8.90 5.69 2.91
C ARG A 162 8.24 6.13 4.21
N THR A 163 7.27 5.35 4.64
CA THR A 163 6.59 5.51 5.92
C THR A 163 6.09 4.14 6.37
N GLY A 164 5.35 4.09 7.45
CA GLY A 164 4.67 2.88 7.87
C GLY A 164 3.57 3.19 8.86
N LYS A 165 2.97 2.14 9.39
CA LYS A 165 1.80 2.25 10.23
C LYS A 165 2.14 2.93 11.55
N SER A 166 1.54 4.10 11.74
CA SER A 166 1.71 4.95 12.92
C SER A 166 0.63 4.70 13.96
N TYR A 167 -0.54 4.20 13.54
CA TYR A 167 -1.69 4.02 14.41
C TYR A 167 -2.30 2.61 14.30
N PRO A 168 -1.66 1.60 14.92
CA PRO A 168 -2.17 0.22 14.91
C PRO A 168 -3.56 0.09 15.54
N ASN A 169 -4.31 -0.91 15.10
CA ASN A 169 -5.46 -1.41 15.85
C ASN A 169 -4.98 -1.90 17.22
N PRO A 170 -5.77 -1.73 18.32
CA PRO A 170 -5.47 -2.31 19.63
C PRO A 170 -4.91 -3.74 19.62
N ARG A 171 -5.45 -4.63 18.78
CA ARG A 171 -4.96 -6.03 18.68
C ARG A 171 -3.54 -6.16 18.14
N GLN A 172 -3.09 -5.20 17.35
CA GLN A 172 -1.77 -5.23 16.72
C GLN A 172 -0.69 -4.56 17.57
N GLN A 173 -1.07 -3.79 18.61
CA GLN A 173 -0.12 -2.98 19.39
C GLN A 173 1.02 -3.78 20.02
N HIS A 174 0.81 -5.07 20.27
CA HIS A 174 1.78 -5.93 20.95
C HIS A 174 2.86 -6.47 20.00
N GLY A 175 2.61 -6.47 18.69
CA GLY A 175 3.54 -7.00 17.69
C GLY A 175 3.92 -5.99 16.61
N LEU A 176 3.08 -4.99 16.33
CA LEU A 176 3.31 -4.05 15.25
C LEU A 176 4.37 -3.03 15.64
N ILE A 177 5.48 -3.01 14.88
CA ILE A 177 6.53 -2.02 15.03
C ILE A 177 6.00 -0.70 14.47
N ARG A 178 5.74 0.25 15.39
CA ARG A 178 5.18 1.54 15.03
C ARG A 178 6.25 2.41 14.37
N VAL A 179 5.92 2.96 13.21
CA VAL A 179 6.67 4.09 12.65
C VAL A 179 6.21 5.34 13.38
N ALA A 180 7.07 5.91 14.22
CA ALA A 180 6.70 7.04 15.07
C ALA A 180 6.83 8.40 14.38
N ASP A 181 7.58 8.46 13.27
CA ASP A 181 7.74 9.67 12.47
C ASP A 181 6.48 9.94 11.65
N LEU A 182 5.61 10.79 12.21
CA LEU A 182 4.36 11.18 11.58
C LEU A 182 4.55 12.10 10.35
N GLN A 183 5.70 12.77 10.23
CA GLN A 183 6.00 13.65 9.09
C GLN A 183 6.18 12.83 7.80
N SER A 184 6.71 11.61 7.93
CA SER A 184 6.94 10.70 6.79
C SER A 184 5.67 10.35 5.99
N HIS A 185 4.48 10.56 6.55
CA HIS A 185 3.22 10.38 5.85
C HIS A 185 2.91 11.49 4.82
N PHE A 186 3.65 12.59 4.82
CA PHE A 186 3.40 13.72 3.92
C PHE A 186 4.54 13.84 2.91
N ILE A 187 4.20 13.80 1.62
CA ILE A 187 5.18 13.83 0.53
C ILE A 187 4.79 14.88 -0.51
N ASP A 188 5.79 15.43 -1.17
CA ASP A 188 5.62 16.31 -2.33
C ASP A 188 5.87 15.47 -3.59
N ALA A 189 4.79 15.08 -4.27
CA ALA A 189 4.83 14.27 -5.48
C ALA A 189 4.50 15.14 -6.69
N GLY A 190 5.54 15.75 -7.27
CA GLY A 190 5.40 16.76 -8.32
C GLY A 190 4.73 18.03 -7.78
N LYS A 191 3.54 18.38 -8.30
CA LYS A 191 2.77 19.55 -7.87
C LYS A 191 1.74 19.25 -6.78
N ARG A 192 1.67 18.00 -6.30
CA ARG A 192 0.66 17.51 -5.37
C ARG A 192 1.27 17.31 -4.00
N LYS A 193 0.61 17.84 -2.97
CA LYS A 193 0.92 17.50 -1.59
C LYS A 193 0.11 16.27 -1.20
N VAL A 194 0.79 15.14 -1.04
CA VAL A 194 0.14 13.85 -0.84
C VAL A 194 0.30 13.40 0.61
N MET A 195 -0.80 12.98 1.20
CA MET A 195 -0.81 12.22 2.45
C MET A 195 -0.89 10.72 2.12
N LEU A 196 0.12 9.95 2.52
CA LEU A 196 0.17 8.49 2.39
C LEU A 196 -0.29 7.84 3.68
N LEU A 197 -1.36 7.06 3.65
CA LEU A 197 -1.83 6.33 4.84
C LEU A 197 -1.77 4.82 4.63
N GLY A 198 -1.26 4.12 5.64
CA GLY A 198 -1.50 2.69 5.79
C GLY A 198 -2.94 2.42 6.23
N CYS A 199 -3.35 1.16 6.14
CA CYS A 199 -4.69 0.65 6.39
C CYS A 199 -5.44 1.35 7.56
N HIS A 200 -5.04 1.10 8.81
CA HIS A 200 -5.73 1.65 9.99
C HIS A 200 -5.30 3.07 10.39
N ASP A 201 -4.33 3.70 9.73
CA ASP A 201 -3.95 5.09 10.02
C ASP A 201 -5.12 6.06 9.79
N MET A 202 -6.01 5.73 8.83
CA MET A 202 -7.28 6.41 8.59
C MET A 202 -8.11 6.62 9.88
N ASN A 203 -8.01 5.72 10.86
CA ASN A 203 -8.75 5.84 12.11
C ASN A 203 -8.29 6.99 12.99
N MET A 204 -7.13 7.60 12.74
CA MET A 204 -6.74 8.84 13.44
C MET A 204 -7.75 9.98 13.22
N PHE A 205 -8.47 9.95 12.10
CA PHE A 205 -9.52 10.93 11.79
C PHE A 205 -10.90 10.56 12.37
N SER A 206 -11.10 9.33 12.82
CA SER A 206 -12.40 8.87 13.34
C SER A 206 -12.77 9.56 14.66
N PRO A 207 -13.97 10.16 14.80
CA PRO A 207 -14.43 10.73 16.06
C PRO A 207 -14.42 9.72 17.22
N ARG A 208 -14.78 8.46 16.94
CA ARG A 208 -14.79 7.39 17.93
C ARG A 208 -13.37 7.07 18.42
N SER A 209 -12.41 7.03 17.51
CA SER A 209 -11.00 6.79 17.86
C SER A 209 -10.44 7.94 18.69
N ALA A 210 -10.77 9.19 18.36
CA ALA A 210 -10.39 10.35 19.16
C ALA A 210 -10.99 10.32 20.57
N HIS A 211 -12.29 9.98 20.69
CA HIS A 211 -12.97 9.91 21.99
C HIS A 211 -12.37 8.84 22.93
N ASN A 212 -12.00 7.68 22.37
CA ASN A 212 -11.51 6.53 23.13
C ASN A 212 -10.00 6.52 23.36
N ALA A 213 -9.22 7.32 22.61
CA ALA A 213 -7.77 7.32 22.70
C ALA A 213 -7.29 7.87 24.05
N ARG A 214 -6.24 7.26 24.61
CA ARG A 214 -5.56 7.65 25.85
C ARG A 214 -4.05 7.51 25.65
N GLY A 215 -3.26 8.21 26.46
CA GLY A 215 -1.80 8.20 26.39
C GLY A 215 -1.27 8.46 24.98
N TRP A 216 -0.26 7.69 24.57
CA TRP A 216 0.41 7.84 23.28
C TRP A 216 -0.55 7.90 22.08
N ARG A 217 -1.67 7.17 22.12
CA ARG A 217 -2.66 7.20 21.03
C ARG A 217 -3.34 8.55 20.88
N SER A 218 -3.67 9.18 22.01
CA SER A 218 -4.28 10.51 22.01
C SER A 218 -3.29 11.54 21.48
N ASP A 219 -2.02 11.42 21.88
CA ASP A 219 -0.96 12.32 21.43
C ASP A 219 -0.67 12.14 19.93
N THR A 220 -0.60 10.89 19.45
CA THR A 220 -0.49 10.58 18.01
C THR A 220 -1.65 11.16 17.21
N ILE A 221 -2.92 10.99 17.66
CA ILE A 221 -4.07 11.58 16.96
C ILE A 221 -3.97 13.11 16.90
N ARG A 222 -3.64 13.75 18.03
CA ARG A 222 -3.56 15.21 18.13
C ARG A 222 -2.47 15.74 17.21
N GLU A 223 -1.29 15.14 17.26
CA GLU A 223 -0.15 15.54 16.45
C GLU A 223 -0.41 15.28 14.96
N PHE A 224 -0.92 14.11 14.60
CA PHE A 224 -1.21 13.81 13.20
C PHE A 224 -2.22 14.79 12.60
N LYS A 225 -3.29 15.13 13.33
CA LYS A 225 -4.26 16.15 12.88
C LYS A 225 -3.64 17.54 12.76
N ARG A 226 -2.75 17.90 13.69
CA ARG A 226 -2.00 19.17 13.62
C ARG A 226 -1.15 19.22 12.35
N LEU A 227 -0.41 18.15 12.05
CA LEU A 227 0.39 18.01 10.84
C LEU A 227 -0.47 18.02 9.58
N THR A 228 -1.61 17.33 9.56
CA THR A 228 -2.53 17.39 8.42
C THR A 228 -3.00 18.81 8.14
N ALA A 229 -3.33 19.59 9.16
CA ALA A 229 -3.73 20.99 8.99
C ALA A 229 -2.56 21.88 8.53
N GLU A 230 -1.36 21.67 9.07
CA GLU A 230 -0.15 22.44 8.71
C GLU A 230 0.32 22.14 7.28
N LYS A 231 0.44 20.87 6.93
CA LYS A 231 0.91 20.42 5.61
C LYS A 231 -0.13 20.70 4.52
N ASN A 232 -1.41 20.67 4.89
CA ASN A 232 -2.55 20.92 4.01
C ASN A 232 -2.47 20.11 2.70
N PRO A 233 -2.45 18.77 2.77
CA PRO A 233 -2.37 17.92 1.59
C PRO A 233 -3.64 18.06 0.73
N ASP A 234 -3.47 18.08 -0.59
CA ASP A 234 -4.58 18.14 -1.54
C ASP A 234 -5.10 16.73 -1.91
N LEU A 235 -4.27 15.70 -1.71
CA LEU A 235 -4.56 14.32 -2.06
C LEU A 235 -4.19 13.37 -0.92
N LEU A 236 -5.10 12.48 -0.57
CA LEU A 236 -4.83 11.29 0.23
C LEU A 236 -4.75 10.07 -0.67
N ILE A 237 -3.64 9.33 -0.57
CA ILE A 237 -3.51 7.98 -1.11
C ILE A 237 -3.48 6.99 0.06
N TRP A 238 -4.38 6.03 0.02
CA TRP A 238 -4.64 5.15 1.16
C TRP A 238 -4.60 3.67 0.79
N HIS A 239 -3.93 2.88 1.63
CA HIS A 239 -3.54 1.50 1.35
C HIS A 239 -4.18 0.53 2.35
N PRO A 240 -5.50 0.27 2.27
CA PRO A 240 -6.10 -0.81 3.05
C PRO A 240 -5.63 -2.17 2.54
N HIS A 241 -5.52 -3.14 3.43
CA HIS A 241 -5.36 -4.54 3.04
C HIS A 241 -6.66 -5.06 2.42
N LYS A 242 -7.73 -5.17 3.23
CA LYS A 242 -9.04 -5.68 2.79
C LYS A 242 -10.09 -4.56 2.76
N SER A 243 -10.89 -4.55 1.70
CA SER A 243 -11.95 -3.56 1.45
C SER A 243 -13.19 -4.24 0.85
N ASP A 244 -13.80 -5.18 1.57
CA ASP A 244 -15.07 -5.81 1.14
C ASP A 244 -16.32 -4.96 1.48
N THR A 245 -16.14 -3.86 2.22
CA THR A 245 -17.18 -2.85 2.47
C THR A 245 -16.58 -1.46 2.70
N PRO A 246 -17.20 -0.39 2.17
CA PRO A 246 -16.75 0.98 2.44
C PRO A 246 -17.04 1.41 3.90
N ARG A 247 -17.94 0.72 4.61
CA ARG A 247 -18.38 1.09 5.96
C ARG A 247 -17.25 1.07 6.98
N THR A 248 -16.24 0.23 6.79
CA THR A 248 -15.05 0.16 7.65
C THR A 248 -14.34 1.53 7.75
N TRP A 249 -14.40 2.32 6.67
CA TRP A 249 -13.58 3.51 6.48
C TRP A 249 -14.37 4.82 6.61
N LEU A 250 -15.69 4.73 6.53
CA LEU A 250 -16.60 5.88 6.49
C LEU A 250 -16.36 6.87 7.65
N ALA A 251 -16.20 6.37 8.88
CA ALA A 251 -15.99 7.24 10.03
C ALA A 251 -14.68 8.05 9.95
N GLY A 252 -13.59 7.42 9.48
CA GLY A 252 -12.31 8.10 9.26
C GLY A 252 -12.40 9.09 8.10
N LEU A 253 -12.95 8.68 6.96
CA LEU A 253 -13.13 9.55 5.78
C LEU A 253 -14.01 10.77 6.06
N CYS A 254 -15.12 10.59 6.78
CA CYS A 254 -15.96 11.71 7.21
C CYS A 254 -15.22 12.65 8.17
N GLY A 255 -14.43 12.10 9.09
CA GLY A 255 -13.61 12.91 9.99
C GLY A 255 -12.54 13.71 9.26
N LEU A 256 -11.89 13.09 8.28
CA LEU A 256 -10.89 13.73 7.42
C LEU A 256 -11.51 14.87 6.62
N LYS A 257 -12.63 14.64 5.93
CA LYS A 257 -13.34 15.66 5.14
C LYS A 257 -13.79 16.87 5.98
N ARG A 258 -14.12 16.68 7.26
CA ARG A 258 -14.43 17.79 8.17
C ARG A 258 -13.19 18.55 8.61
N GLY A 259 -12.08 17.85 8.87
CA GLY A 259 -10.82 18.45 9.31
C GLY A 259 -10.04 19.13 8.19
N LEU A 260 -10.23 18.68 6.94
CA LEU A 260 -9.58 19.22 5.76
C LEU A 260 -10.58 19.29 4.59
N PRO A 261 -11.47 20.31 4.57
CA PRO A 261 -12.43 20.49 3.49
C PRO A 261 -11.72 20.63 2.14
N GLY A 262 -12.21 19.91 1.12
CA GLY A 262 -11.65 19.95 -0.23
C GLY A 262 -10.59 18.89 -0.54
N ILE A 263 -10.15 18.09 0.46
CA ILE A 263 -9.22 16.99 0.20
C ILE A 263 -9.80 15.95 -0.77
N SER A 264 -9.00 15.58 -1.76
CA SER A 264 -9.24 14.42 -2.64
C SER A 264 -8.67 13.16 -2.01
N TYR A 265 -9.27 12.00 -2.24
CA TYR A 265 -8.76 10.72 -1.79
C TYR A 265 -9.05 9.60 -2.78
N ALA A 266 -8.10 8.67 -2.87
CA ALA A 266 -8.23 7.41 -3.57
C ALA A 266 -7.60 6.28 -2.74
N GLY A 267 -8.37 5.23 -2.48
CA GLY A 267 -7.89 4.02 -1.82
C GLY A 267 -7.94 2.80 -2.73
N ALA A 268 -6.91 1.96 -2.68
CA ALA A 268 -6.89 0.63 -3.30
C ALA A 268 -7.52 -0.43 -2.37
N GLY A 269 -7.43 -1.73 -2.69
CA GLY A 269 -7.69 -2.77 -1.69
C GLY A 269 -7.89 -4.18 -2.25
N ILE A 270 -7.89 -5.17 -1.36
CA ILE A 270 -8.32 -6.54 -1.67
C ILE A 270 -9.83 -6.64 -1.39
N TYR A 271 -10.62 -6.92 -2.43
CA TYR A 271 -12.05 -7.22 -2.32
C TYR A 271 -12.25 -8.69 -1.96
N TYR A 272 -12.15 -8.98 -0.65
CA TYR A 272 -12.22 -10.33 -0.10
C TYR A 272 -12.63 -10.30 1.37
N ASN A 273 -13.39 -11.30 1.82
CA ASN A 273 -13.92 -11.42 3.18
C ASN A 273 -13.68 -12.82 3.77
N ASP A 274 -12.43 -13.31 3.74
CA ASP A 274 -11.99 -14.51 4.47
C ASP A 274 -12.87 -15.75 4.22
N GLY A 275 -13.08 -16.06 2.94
CA GLY A 275 -13.92 -17.17 2.50
C GLY A 275 -15.43 -16.90 2.59
N MET A 276 -15.86 -15.82 3.22
CA MET A 276 -17.24 -15.39 3.28
C MET A 276 -17.59 -14.44 2.14
N ALA A 277 -18.89 -14.26 1.89
CA ALA A 277 -19.37 -13.28 0.92
C ALA A 277 -18.96 -11.85 1.33
N PRO A 278 -18.48 -11.01 0.39
CA PRO A 278 -18.23 -9.60 0.64
C PRO A 278 -19.43 -8.86 1.24
N ARG A 279 -19.20 -7.97 2.21
CA ARG A 279 -20.28 -7.26 2.93
C ARG A 279 -20.96 -6.14 2.10
N ALA A 280 -20.42 -5.79 0.95
CA ALA A 280 -21.02 -4.89 -0.03
C ALA A 280 -20.60 -5.30 -1.45
N SER A 281 -21.32 -4.84 -2.48
CA SER A 281 -20.90 -5.07 -3.87
C SER A 281 -19.59 -4.36 -4.18
N LEU A 282 -18.80 -4.92 -5.11
CA LEU A 282 -17.57 -4.30 -5.59
C LEU A 282 -17.81 -2.85 -6.06
N SER A 283 -18.88 -2.59 -6.82
CA SER A 283 -19.25 -1.23 -7.24
C SER A 283 -19.42 -0.24 -6.07
N LYS A 284 -20.04 -0.67 -4.95
CA LYS A 284 -20.18 0.15 -3.75
C LYS A 284 -18.85 0.36 -3.04
N VAL A 285 -17.98 -0.64 -3.02
CA VAL A 285 -16.62 -0.52 -2.48
C VAL A 285 -15.82 0.49 -3.30
N LEU A 286 -15.79 0.33 -4.63
CA LEU A 286 -15.08 1.22 -5.53
C LEU A 286 -15.55 2.67 -5.32
N GLN A 287 -16.85 2.94 -5.39
CA GLN A 287 -17.37 4.29 -5.21
C GLN A 287 -17.16 4.84 -3.78
N GLY A 288 -17.26 3.99 -2.76
CA GLY A 288 -17.12 4.41 -1.37
C GLY A 288 -15.68 4.69 -0.91
N THR A 289 -14.68 4.34 -1.72
CA THR A 289 -13.24 4.46 -1.39
C THR A 289 -12.50 5.49 -2.24
N LYS A 290 -13.23 6.35 -2.97
CA LYS A 290 -12.72 7.52 -3.69
C LYS A 290 -13.64 8.75 -3.54
N ASN A 291 -13.14 9.95 -3.82
CA ASN A 291 -13.95 11.14 -4.13
C ASN A 291 -13.33 12.00 -5.24
N ILE A 292 -12.41 11.42 -6.01
CA ILE A 292 -11.78 11.99 -7.20
C ILE A 292 -11.98 11.01 -8.35
N ALA A 293 -11.90 11.48 -9.60
CA ALA A 293 -11.93 10.63 -10.78
C ALA A 293 -10.75 9.65 -10.77
N THR A 294 -11.04 8.36 -10.95
CA THR A 294 -10.03 7.29 -10.98
C THR A 294 -10.25 6.30 -12.12
N LEU A 295 -9.16 5.62 -12.48
CA LEU A 295 -9.19 4.39 -13.24
C LEU A 295 -9.10 3.21 -12.26
N ASP A 296 -10.21 2.52 -12.09
CA ASP A 296 -10.30 1.35 -11.23
C ASP A 296 -9.87 0.11 -12.02
N ILE A 297 -8.76 -0.49 -11.59
CA ILE A 297 -8.18 -1.69 -12.19
C ILE A 297 -8.59 -2.87 -11.32
N VAL A 298 -9.63 -3.59 -11.73
CA VAL A 298 -10.11 -4.78 -11.02
C VAL A 298 -9.40 -5.99 -11.57
N VAL A 299 -8.66 -6.68 -10.70
CA VAL A 299 -7.83 -7.83 -11.04
C VAL A 299 -8.36 -9.07 -10.32
N LYS A 300 -8.46 -10.19 -11.02
CA LYS A 300 -8.70 -11.50 -10.39
C LYS A 300 -7.81 -12.56 -11.04
N ARG A 301 -7.50 -13.63 -10.31
CA ARG A 301 -6.81 -14.79 -10.90
C ARG A 301 -7.71 -15.42 -11.96
N LYS A 302 -7.13 -15.77 -13.11
CA LYS A 302 -7.84 -16.67 -14.03
C LYS A 302 -8.01 -18.01 -13.33
N ARG A 303 -9.17 -18.64 -13.50
CA ARG A 303 -9.33 -20.03 -13.08
C ARG A 303 -8.42 -20.87 -13.96
N GLU A 304 -7.54 -21.67 -13.35
CA GLU A 304 -6.92 -22.76 -14.08
C GLU A 304 -8.04 -23.61 -14.70
N SER A 305 -8.03 -23.72 -16.02
CA SER A 305 -8.83 -24.74 -16.70
C SER A 305 -8.39 -26.08 -16.13
N ARG A 306 -9.22 -26.68 -15.28
CA ARG A 306 -8.99 -28.06 -14.84
C ARG A 306 -8.92 -28.92 -16.11
N PRO A 307 -7.83 -29.68 -16.32
CA PRO A 307 -7.78 -30.65 -17.41
C PRO A 307 -8.89 -31.69 -17.28
#